data_AF-A0A835W9W6-F1
#
_entry.id   AF-A0A835W9W6-F1
#
_cell.length_a   1.000
_cell.length_b   1.000
_cell.length_c   1.000
_cell.angle_alpha   90.00
_cell.angle_beta   90.00
_cell.angle_gamma   90.00
#
_symmetry.space_group_name_H-M   'P 1'
#
loop_
_entity.id
_entity.type
_entity.pdbx_description
1 polymer ?
#
loop_
_entity_poly.entity_id
_entity_poly.type
_entity_poly.pdbx_seq_one_letter_code
_entity_poly.pdbx_strand_id
1 'polypeptide(L)'
;MVEQAADAAEAAQKEAAMWKDKLSQTTNRIAQMEHKVFTLEAENKKLTRALVREVGEEVPLARVLDDSGASDWKGRREQVIALRDQVKQLKAAAGQAPADSKQEAAAKGVIGKISKERNQEMERQGAELAAARGELEALRLKYDGAISRRKILETELNNVKSKVAVILEKTQMDDKLIAALKTEVAALKKGGAGGGADRPGPPGRPAQPMPADDEELWRELGALRRRVAEQEEQIDRQEAIIMALQQRASAGSTPTGGRPGSGGRAAGWDSAAEQQIRLLEVENGRLLELVTLMQKRLEGS
;
A
#
# COMPACT_ATOMS: atom_id res chain seq x y z
N MET A 1 -45.75 -6.52 -27.11
CA MET A 1 -45.11 -7.73 -27.69
C MET A 1 -43.59 -7.59 -27.79
N VAL A 2 -43.03 -6.52 -28.38
CA VAL A 2 -41.57 -6.34 -28.50
C VAL A 2 -40.87 -6.20 -27.13
N GLU A 3 -41.46 -5.44 -26.21
CA GLU A 3 -40.92 -5.20 -24.85
C GLU A 3 -40.91 -6.48 -24.00
N GLN A 4 -42.02 -7.23 -23.98
CA GLN A 4 -42.09 -8.54 -23.30
C GLN A 4 -41.10 -9.58 -23.88
N ALA A 5 -40.80 -9.51 -25.18
CA ALA A 5 -39.80 -10.37 -25.80
C ALA A 5 -38.37 -9.96 -25.42
N ALA A 6 -38.12 -8.65 -25.24
CA ALA A 6 -36.84 -8.13 -24.76
C ALA A 6 -36.58 -8.51 -23.29
N ASP A 7 -37.59 -8.38 -22.42
CA ASP A 7 -37.50 -8.77 -21.01
C ASP A 7 -37.28 -10.28 -20.84
N ALA A 8 -37.94 -11.10 -21.65
CA ALA A 8 -37.74 -12.55 -21.66
C ALA A 8 -36.34 -12.94 -22.15
N ALA A 9 -35.80 -12.23 -23.15
CA ALA A 9 -34.44 -12.44 -23.65
C ALA A 9 -33.39 -12.05 -22.60
N GLU A 10 -33.60 -10.93 -21.88
CA GLU A 10 -32.71 -10.49 -20.82
C GLU A 10 -32.74 -11.46 -19.61
N ALA A 11 -33.92 -11.96 -19.25
CA ALA A 11 -34.06 -12.97 -18.20
C ALA A 11 -33.34 -14.28 -18.57
N ALA A 12 -33.50 -14.75 -19.81
CA ALA A 12 -32.80 -15.94 -20.32
C ALA A 12 -31.28 -15.74 -20.35
N GLN A 13 -30.81 -14.54 -20.71
CA GLN A 13 -29.39 -14.20 -20.71
C GLN A 13 -28.79 -14.16 -19.30
N LYS A 14 -29.52 -13.61 -18.32
CA LYS A 14 -29.13 -13.64 -16.90
C LYS A 14 -29.08 -15.07 -16.36
N GLU A 15 -30.06 -15.89 -16.70
CA GLU A 15 -30.09 -17.29 -16.28
C GLU A 15 -28.93 -18.09 -16.88
N ALA A 16 -28.67 -17.92 -18.18
CA ALA A 16 -27.53 -18.53 -18.85
C ALA A 16 -26.18 -18.10 -18.24
N ALA A 17 -26.06 -16.82 -17.85
CA ALA A 17 -24.88 -16.32 -17.15
C ALA A 17 -24.71 -16.95 -15.76
N MET A 18 -25.79 -17.08 -14.98
CA MET A 18 -25.78 -17.74 -13.68
C MET A 18 -25.39 -19.22 -13.79
N TRP A 19 -25.94 -19.95 -14.76
CA TRP A 19 -25.59 -21.36 -14.98
C TRP A 19 -24.14 -21.52 -15.45
N LYS A 20 -23.65 -20.62 -16.30
CA LYS A 20 -22.24 -20.59 -16.72
C LYS A 20 -21.29 -20.33 -15.55
N ASP A 21 -21.63 -19.39 -14.68
CA ASP A 21 -20.83 -19.10 -13.48
C ASP A 21 -20.85 -20.30 -12.51
N LYS A 22 -22.02 -20.89 -12.26
CA LYS A 22 -22.15 -22.09 -11.43
C LYS A 22 -21.36 -23.27 -11.98
N LEU A 23 -21.37 -23.48 -13.30
CA LEU A 23 -20.58 -24.50 -13.96
C LEU A 23 -19.07 -24.23 -13.83
N SER A 24 -18.65 -22.98 -13.99
CA SER A 24 -17.25 -22.58 -13.78
C SER A 24 -16.81 -22.84 -12.33
N GLN A 25 -17.62 -22.45 -11.35
CA GLN A 25 -17.35 -22.68 -9.93
C GLN A 25 -17.26 -24.18 -9.59
N THR A 26 -18.19 -25.01 -10.08
CA THR A 26 -18.15 -26.46 -9.82
C THR A 26 -16.97 -27.13 -10.53
N THR A 27 -16.63 -26.72 -11.75
CA THR A 27 -15.47 -27.22 -12.49
C THR A 27 -14.17 -26.91 -11.73
N ASN A 28 -14.02 -25.68 -11.24
CA ASN A 28 -12.86 -25.30 -10.43
C ASN A 28 -12.81 -26.09 -9.12
N ARG A 29 -13.96 -26.34 -8.48
CA ARG A 29 -14.03 -27.14 -7.25
C ARG A 29 -13.62 -28.59 -7.50
N ILE A 30 -14.04 -29.19 -8.62
CA ILE A 30 -13.64 -30.54 -9.02
C ILE A 30 -12.14 -30.60 -9.24
N ALA A 31 -11.56 -29.68 -10.02
CA ALA A 31 -10.12 -29.64 -10.26
C ALA A 31 -9.31 -29.50 -8.95
N GLN A 32 -9.78 -28.69 -7.99
CA GLN A 32 -9.16 -28.60 -6.66
C GLN A 32 -9.25 -29.92 -5.87
N MET A 33 -10.37 -30.62 -5.95
CA MET A 33 -10.55 -31.92 -5.28
C MET A 33 -9.68 -33.00 -5.91
N GLU A 34 -9.59 -33.06 -7.23
CA GLU A 34 -8.70 -33.99 -7.95
C GLU A 34 -7.25 -33.76 -7.58
N HIS A 35 -6.80 -32.50 -7.53
CA HIS A 35 -5.46 -32.17 -7.06
C HIS A 35 -5.22 -32.61 -5.62
N LYS A 36 -6.21 -32.43 -4.73
CA LYS A 36 -6.12 -32.86 -3.33
C LYS A 36 -6.04 -34.38 -3.22
N VAL A 37 -6.83 -35.12 -3.99
CA VAL A 37 -6.79 -36.59 -4.04
C VAL A 37 -5.41 -37.06 -4.51
N PHE A 38 -4.89 -36.50 -5.60
CA PHE A 38 -3.56 -36.85 -6.11
C PHE A 38 -2.45 -36.61 -5.06
N THR A 39 -2.53 -35.49 -4.35
CA THR A 39 -1.58 -35.15 -3.28
C THR A 39 -1.65 -36.16 -2.14
N LEU A 40 -2.87 -36.47 -1.67
CA LEU A 40 -3.10 -37.42 -0.59
C LEU A 40 -2.66 -38.83 -0.97
N GLU A 41 -2.89 -39.27 -2.22
CA GLU A 41 -2.41 -40.56 -2.71
C GLU A 41 -0.88 -40.65 -2.72
N ALA A 42 -0.21 -39.58 -3.15
CA ALA A 42 1.25 -39.52 -3.14
C ALA A 42 1.82 -39.56 -1.71
N GLU A 43 1.20 -38.84 -0.78
CA GLU A 43 1.55 -38.89 0.65
C GLU A 43 1.28 -40.27 1.25
N ASN A 44 0.13 -40.87 0.97
CA ASN A 44 -0.22 -42.21 1.44
C ASN A 44 0.85 -43.22 0.97
N LYS A 45 1.20 -43.22 -0.32
CA LYS A 45 2.30 -44.07 -0.86
C LYS A 45 3.66 -43.81 -0.19
N LYS A 46 3.95 -42.58 0.24
CA LYS A 46 5.19 -42.28 0.99
C LYS A 46 5.11 -42.86 2.40
N LEU A 47 4.00 -42.67 3.10
CA LEU A 47 3.76 -43.18 4.45
C LEU A 47 3.77 -44.71 4.48
N THR A 48 3.07 -45.37 3.55
CA THR A 48 3.10 -46.84 3.40
C THR A 48 4.53 -47.34 3.24
N ARG A 49 5.34 -46.71 2.38
CA ARG A 49 6.75 -47.08 2.19
C ARG A 49 7.62 -46.82 3.42
N ALA A 50 7.32 -45.81 4.22
CA ALA A 50 8.02 -45.57 5.49
C ALA A 50 7.65 -46.66 6.50
N LEU A 51 6.36 -46.96 6.64
CA LEU A 51 5.83 -48.04 7.49
C LEU A 51 6.42 -49.41 7.13
N VAL A 52 6.47 -49.78 5.83
CA VAL A 52 7.10 -51.04 5.40
C VAL A 52 8.57 -51.12 5.83
N ARG A 53 9.34 -50.03 5.72
CA ARG A 53 10.75 -50.02 6.15
C ARG A 53 10.93 -50.19 7.66
N GLU A 54 10.01 -49.62 8.44
CA GLU A 54 10.01 -49.73 9.90
C GLU A 54 9.55 -51.12 10.37
N VAL A 55 8.56 -51.71 9.70
CA VAL A 55 8.00 -53.03 10.04
C VAL A 55 8.93 -54.15 9.56
N GLY A 56 9.53 -54.02 8.37
CA GLY A 56 10.27 -55.08 7.69
C GLY A 56 9.65 -55.35 6.31
N GLU A 57 10.49 -55.62 5.31
CA GLU A 57 10.02 -55.82 3.92
C GLU A 57 9.27 -57.15 3.77
N GLU A 58 9.55 -58.11 4.64
CA GLU A 58 8.96 -59.44 4.69
C GLU A 58 7.54 -59.49 5.30
N VAL A 59 7.00 -58.39 5.83
CA VAL A 59 5.76 -58.41 6.61
C VAL A 59 4.65 -57.57 6.00
N PRO A 60 3.51 -58.20 5.63
CA PRO A 60 2.37 -57.45 5.10
C PRO A 60 1.82 -56.46 6.12
N LEU A 61 1.73 -55.18 5.75
CA LEU A 61 1.15 -54.13 6.61
C LEU A 61 -0.29 -54.44 7.06
N ALA A 62 -1.06 -55.15 6.23
CA ALA A 62 -2.41 -55.59 6.59
C ALA A 62 -2.43 -56.42 7.88
N ARG A 63 -1.43 -57.30 8.07
CA ARG A 63 -1.30 -58.14 9.27
C ARG A 63 -0.97 -57.33 10.53
N VAL A 64 -0.28 -56.20 10.37
CA VAL A 64 0.07 -55.29 11.48
C VAL A 64 -1.10 -54.40 11.86
N LEU A 65 -1.96 -54.08 10.88
CA LEU A 65 -3.13 -53.22 11.06
C LEU A 65 -4.37 -53.97 11.57
N ASP A 66 -4.48 -55.27 11.33
CA ASP A 66 -5.54 -56.10 11.90
C ASP A 66 -5.26 -56.39 13.39
N ASP A 67 -6.18 -55.97 14.27
CA ASP A 67 -6.11 -56.17 15.74
C ASP A 67 -5.95 -57.65 16.15
N SER A 68 -6.32 -58.58 15.27
CA SER A 68 -6.16 -60.03 15.48
C SER A 68 -4.73 -60.54 15.24
N GLY A 69 -3.88 -59.76 14.56
CA GLY A 69 -2.46 -60.06 14.31
C GLY A 69 -1.48 -59.25 15.18
N ALA A 70 -1.97 -58.21 15.86
CA ALA A 70 -1.17 -57.31 16.71
C ALA A 70 -0.57 -58.01 17.94
N SER A 71 -1.20 -59.08 18.44
CA SER A 71 -0.71 -59.89 19.57
C SER A 71 0.63 -60.58 19.28
N ASP A 72 0.81 -61.08 18.05
CA ASP A 72 1.96 -61.90 17.69
C ASP A 72 3.04 -61.10 16.93
N TRP A 73 2.72 -59.86 16.54
CA TRP A 73 3.63 -59.01 15.79
C TRP A 73 4.46 -58.10 16.72
N LYS A 74 5.70 -58.52 16.98
CA LYS A 74 6.69 -57.69 17.66
C LYS A 74 7.38 -56.78 16.64
N GLY A 75 7.25 -55.46 16.76
CA GLY A 75 7.83 -54.52 15.79
C GLY A 75 9.36 -54.63 15.68
N ARG A 76 9.95 -54.30 14.52
CA ARG A 76 11.40 -54.42 14.27
C ARG A 76 12.26 -53.74 15.33
N ARG A 77 11.84 -52.57 15.83
CA ARG A 77 12.53 -51.88 16.95
C ARG A 77 12.61 -52.77 18.19
N GLU A 78 11.52 -53.41 18.58
CA GLU A 78 11.48 -54.28 19.75
C GLU A 78 12.20 -55.60 19.52
N GLN A 79 12.17 -56.14 18.29
CA GLN A 79 12.98 -57.30 17.91
C GLN A 79 14.47 -56.97 18.01
N VAL A 80 14.90 -55.80 17.52
CA VAL A 80 16.30 -55.34 17.62
C VAL A 80 16.71 -55.14 19.07
N ILE A 81 15.85 -54.58 19.92
CA ILE A 81 16.13 -54.45 21.36
C ILE A 81 16.27 -55.84 22.00
N ALA A 82 15.33 -56.75 21.74
CA ALA A 82 15.38 -58.10 22.28
C ALA A 82 16.64 -58.87 21.83
N LEU A 83 17.00 -58.77 20.54
CA LEU A 83 18.23 -59.35 20.00
C LEU A 83 19.48 -58.71 20.62
N ARG A 84 19.49 -57.39 20.83
CA ARG A 84 20.60 -56.72 21.53
C ARG A 84 20.74 -57.21 22.96
N ASP A 85 19.64 -57.35 23.69
CA ASP A 85 19.65 -57.84 25.06
C ASP A 85 20.09 -59.31 25.14
N GLN A 86 19.62 -60.16 24.20
CA GLN A 86 20.09 -61.55 24.07
C GLN A 86 21.58 -61.61 23.75
N VAL A 87 22.07 -60.80 22.80
CA VAL A 87 23.50 -60.71 22.48
C VAL A 87 24.30 -60.24 23.69
N LYS A 88 23.78 -59.28 24.47
CA LYS A 88 24.41 -58.79 25.70
C LYS A 88 24.48 -59.87 26.78
N GLN A 89 23.40 -60.62 26.97
CA GLN A 89 23.35 -61.75 27.91
C GLN A 89 24.29 -62.88 27.50
N LEU A 90 24.31 -63.26 26.21
CA LEU A 90 25.19 -64.30 25.67
C LEU A 90 26.67 -63.89 25.76
N LYS A 91 27.00 -62.62 25.46
CA LYS A 91 28.37 -62.09 25.64
C LYS A 91 28.80 -62.11 27.11
N ALA A 92 27.92 -61.72 28.02
CA ALA A 92 28.18 -61.77 29.46
C ALA A 92 28.38 -63.21 29.94
N ALA A 93 27.56 -64.17 29.49
CA ALA A 93 27.71 -65.59 29.79
C ALA A 93 29.00 -66.19 29.18
N ALA A 94 29.46 -65.67 28.05
CA ALA A 94 30.72 -66.06 27.40
C ALA A 94 31.98 -65.39 28.00
N GLY A 95 31.84 -64.60 29.09
CA GLY A 95 32.96 -63.88 29.72
C GLY A 95 33.59 -62.79 28.85
N GLN A 96 32.96 -62.44 27.72
CA GLN A 96 33.38 -61.32 26.89
C GLN A 96 32.87 -60.03 27.54
N ALA A 97 33.79 -59.18 27.99
CA ALA A 97 33.44 -57.85 28.47
C ALA A 97 32.57 -57.12 27.42
N PRO A 98 31.57 -56.32 27.83
CA PRO A 98 30.65 -55.69 26.89
C PRO A 98 31.43 -54.80 25.92
N ALA A 99 31.57 -55.26 24.68
CA ALA A 99 32.21 -54.53 23.58
C ALA A 99 31.39 -53.30 23.13
N ASP A 100 30.33 -52.95 23.87
CA ASP A 100 29.42 -51.82 23.62
C ASP A 100 30.12 -50.47 23.74
N SER A 101 31.31 -50.38 24.36
CA SER A 101 31.91 -49.10 24.70
C SER A 101 32.49 -48.31 23.52
N LYS A 102 33.06 -48.94 22.49
CA LYS A 102 33.75 -48.21 21.41
C LYS A 102 32.85 -47.85 20.23
N GLN A 103 32.06 -48.80 19.73
CA GLN A 103 31.17 -48.55 18.59
C GLN A 103 29.97 -47.67 18.96
N GLU A 104 29.40 -47.84 20.15
CA GLU A 104 28.28 -47.01 20.59
C GLU A 104 28.73 -45.57 20.93
N ALA A 105 29.92 -45.40 21.53
CA ALA A 105 30.52 -44.08 21.73
C ALA A 105 30.86 -43.40 20.40
N ALA A 106 31.41 -44.14 19.43
CA ALA A 106 31.66 -43.62 18.08
C ALA A 106 30.35 -43.21 17.38
N ALA A 107 29.30 -44.03 17.46
CA ALA A 107 27.99 -43.72 16.88
C ALA A 107 27.36 -42.48 17.53
N LYS A 108 27.41 -42.35 18.87
CA LYS A 108 26.94 -41.15 19.59
C LYS A 108 27.73 -39.90 19.19
N GLY A 109 29.04 -40.02 19.00
CA GLY A 109 29.89 -38.92 18.52
C GLY A 109 29.53 -38.46 17.11
N VAL A 110 29.31 -39.40 16.18
CA VAL A 110 28.88 -39.10 14.80
C VAL A 110 27.50 -38.45 14.79
N ILE A 111 26.54 -38.98 15.55
CA ILE A 111 25.19 -38.39 15.67
C ILE A 111 25.25 -36.97 16.27
N GLY A 112 26.09 -36.74 17.28
CA GLY A 112 26.30 -35.41 17.84
C GLY A 112 26.90 -34.44 16.82
N LYS A 113 27.86 -34.89 16.02
CA LYS A 113 28.47 -34.08 14.95
C LYS A 113 27.44 -33.72 13.86
N ILE A 114 26.69 -34.70 13.36
CA ILE A 114 25.62 -34.48 12.38
C ILE A 114 24.54 -33.54 12.93
N SER A 115 24.15 -33.71 14.20
CA SER A 115 23.14 -32.84 14.82
C SER A 115 23.64 -31.40 14.95
N LYS A 116 24.91 -31.20 15.30
CA LYS A 116 25.54 -29.88 15.38
C LYS A 116 25.64 -29.22 14.01
N GLU A 117 26.10 -29.94 13.00
CA GLU A 117 26.18 -29.46 11.60
C GLU A 117 24.79 -29.10 11.07
N ARG A 118 23.78 -29.94 11.33
CA ARG A 118 22.38 -29.64 10.96
C ARG A 118 21.88 -28.37 11.65
N ASN A 119 22.16 -28.19 12.93
CA ASN A 119 21.71 -27.00 13.66
C ASN A 119 22.38 -25.73 13.13
N GLN A 120 23.69 -25.80 12.86
CA GLN A 120 24.44 -24.68 12.25
C GLN A 120 23.91 -24.33 10.86
N GLU A 121 23.61 -25.33 10.04
CA GLU A 121 23.04 -25.10 8.71
C GLU A 121 21.63 -24.51 8.79
N MET A 122 20.80 -24.96 9.74
CA MET A 122 19.49 -24.34 9.96
C MET A 122 19.60 -22.88 10.42
N GLU A 123 20.54 -22.56 11.32
CA GLU A 123 20.80 -21.19 11.75
C GLU A 123 21.29 -20.32 10.59
N ARG A 124 22.21 -20.84 9.77
CA ARG A 124 22.72 -20.16 8.56
C ARG A 124 21.59 -19.85 7.58
N GLN A 125 20.79 -20.86 7.25
CA GLN A 125 19.63 -20.71 6.34
C GLN A 125 18.58 -19.76 6.93
N GLY A 126 18.36 -19.79 8.25
CA GLY A 126 17.47 -18.86 8.94
C GLY A 126 17.94 -17.42 8.85
N ALA A 127 19.24 -17.17 9.01
CA ALA A 127 19.83 -15.85 8.85
C ALA A 127 19.75 -15.35 7.41
N GLU A 128 20.03 -16.21 6.43
CA GLU A 128 19.90 -15.86 5.00
C GLU A 128 18.46 -15.54 4.59
N LEU A 129 17.49 -16.32 5.07
CA LEU A 129 16.07 -16.03 4.85
C LEU A 129 15.64 -14.71 5.49
N ALA A 130 16.14 -14.39 6.68
CA ALA A 130 15.84 -13.12 7.34
C ALA A 130 16.44 -11.94 6.57
N ALA A 131 17.69 -12.06 6.13
CA ALA A 131 18.37 -11.04 5.32
C ALA A 131 17.65 -10.81 3.98
N ALA A 132 17.34 -11.87 3.24
CA ALA A 132 16.63 -11.79 1.96
C ALA A 132 15.24 -11.16 2.11
N ARG A 133 14.52 -11.46 3.20
CA ARG A 133 13.23 -10.81 3.51
C ARG A 133 13.41 -9.32 3.79
N GLY A 134 14.44 -8.94 4.54
CA GLY A 134 14.77 -7.53 4.79
C GLY A 134 15.08 -6.76 3.50
N GLU A 135 15.87 -7.35 2.61
CA GLU A 135 16.18 -6.78 1.29
C GLU A 135 14.92 -6.64 0.42
N LEU A 136 14.04 -7.64 0.42
CA LEU A 136 12.79 -7.61 -0.33
C LEU A 136 11.88 -6.48 0.13
N GLU A 137 11.72 -6.28 1.44
CA GLU A 137 10.92 -5.19 2.00
C GLU A 137 11.55 -3.81 1.70
N ALA A 138 12.87 -3.68 1.81
CA ALA A 138 13.57 -2.46 1.42
C ALA A 138 13.38 -2.14 -0.08
N LEU A 139 13.38 -3.16 -0.94
CA LEU A 139 13.18 -2.99 -2.38
C LEU A 139 11.73 -2.63 -2.71
N ARG A 140 10.75 -3.23 -2.00
CA ARG A 140 9.33 -2.86 -2.09
C ARG A 140 9.12 -1.39 -1.76
N LEU A 141 9.67 -0.91 -0.65
CA LEU A 141 9.54 0.50 -0.25
C LEU A 141 10.11 1.45 -1.30
N LYS A 142 11.28 1.13 -1.88
CA LYS A 142 11.88 1.89 -2.97
C LYS A 142 11.01 1.89 -4.23
N TYR A 143 10.42 0.74 -4.55
CA TYR A 143 9.55 0.59 -5.71
C TYR A 143 8.24 1.37 -5.54
N ASP A 144 7.62 1.32 -4.37
CA ASP A 144 6.41 2.11 -4.05
C ASP A 144 6.71 3.63 -4.09
N GLY A 145 7.88 4.03 -3.59
CA GLY A 145 8.38 5.40 -3.73
C GLY A 145 8.58 5.81 -5.20
N ALA A 146 9.11 4.92 -6.03
CA ALA A 146 9.27 5.18 -7.46
C ALA A 146 7.92 5.27 -8.19
N ILE A 147 6.94 4.43 -7.84
CA ILE A 147 5.58 4.47 -8.39
C ILE A 147 4.91 5.80 -8.04
N SER A 148 4.94 6.21 -6.78
CA SER A 148 4.30 7.46 -6.35
C SER A 148 4.94 8.67 -7.03
N ARG A 149 6.27 8.70 -7.12
CA ARG A 149 7.00 9.74 -7.87
C ARG A 149 6.62 9.74 -9.35
N ARG A 150 6.55 8.58 -10.00
CA ARG A 150 6.13 8.47 -11.41
C ARG A 150 4.73 9.07 -11.60
N LYS A 151 3.80 8.74 -10.70
CA LYS A 151 2.42 9.24 -10.76
C LYS A 151 2.38 10.77 -10.65
N ILE A 152 3.15 11.36 -9.71
CA ILE A 152 3.24 12.82 -9.56
C ILE A 152 3.81 13.44 -10.84
N LEU A 153 4.92 12.92 -11.36
CA LEU A 153 5.54 13.42 -12.59
C LEU A 153 4.61 13.29 -13.81
N GLU A 154 3.82 12.22 -13.90
CA GLU A 154 2.79 12.06 -14.94
C GLU A 154 1.71 13.14 -14.84
N THR A 155 1.25 13.48 -13.62
CA THR A 155 0.29 14.57 -13.42
C THR A 155 0.88 15.93 -13.77
N GLU A 156 2.12 16.22 -13.37
CA GLU A 156 2.82 17.46 -13.70
C GLU A 156 3.03 17.59 -15.22
N LEU A 157 3.43 16.50 -15.88
CA LEU A 157 3.57 16.47 -17.34
C LEU A 157 2.26 16.79 -18.04
N ASN A 158 1.14 16.21 -17.57
CA ASN A 158 -0.18 16.49 -18.15
C ASN A 158 -0.61 17.94 -17.90
N ASN A 159 -0.30 18.51 -16.73
CA ASN A 159 -0.55 19.92 -16.43
C ASN A 159 0.28 20.86 -17.31
N VAL A 160 1.54 20.51 -17.60
CA VAL A 160 2.37 21.29 -18.53
C VAL A 160 1.81 21.19 -19.94
N LYS A 161 1.40 20.00 -20.40
CA LYS A 161 0.79 19.82 -21.72
C LYS A 161 -0.49 20.65 -21.88
N SER A 162 -1.36 20.68 -20.87
CA SER A 162 -2.58 21.50 -20.93
C SER A 162 -2.26 23.00 -20.98
N LYS A 163 -1.30 23.48 -20.18
CA LYS A 163 -0.82 24.88 -20.26
C LYS A 163 -0.26 25.22 -21.65
N VAL A 164 0.54 24.33 -22.24
CA VAL A 164 1.06 24.52 -23.59
C VAL A 164 -0.07 24.58 -24.62
N ALA A 165 -1.08 23.72 -24.52
CA ALA A 165 -2.24 23.76 -25.41
C ALA A 165 -2.98 25.10 -25.35
N VAL A 166 -3.21 25.64 -24.14
CA VAL A 166 -3.84 26.97 -23.96
C VAL A 166 -2.99 28.08 -24.57
N ILE A 167 -1.67 28.04 -24.40
CA ILE A 167 -0.78 29.05 -25.00
C ILE A 167 -0.85 28.97 -26.53
N LEU A 168 -0.84 27.77 -27.11
CA LEU A 168 -0.97 27.59 -28.55
C LEU A 168 -2.32 28.12 -29.07
N GLU A 169 -3.42 27.86 -28.37
CA GLU A 169 -4.74 28.41 -28.69
C GLU A 169 -4.72 29.95 -28.65
N LYS A 170 -4.14 30.53 -27.59
CA LYS A 170 -4.00 31.99 -27.48
C LYS A 170 -3.17 32.56 -28.64
N THR A 171 -2.02 31.96 -28.96
CA THR A 171 -1.19 32.40 -30.10
C THR A 171 -1.97 32.35 -31.41
N GLN A 172 -2.77 31.30 -31.63
CA GLN A 172 -3.64 31.24 -32.81
C GLN A 172 -4.72 32.32 -32.83
N MET A 173 -5.29 32.69 -31.68
CA MET A 173 -6.24 33.80 -31.57
C MET A 173 -5.55 35.14 -31.83
N ASP A 174 -4.36 35.34 -31.28
CA ASP A 174 -3.53 36.53 -31.50
C ASP A 174 -3.16 36.68 -32.99
N ASP A 175 -2.79 35.59 -33.66
CA ASP A 175 -2.50 35.58 -35.10
C ASP A 175 -3.72 35.99 -35.95
N LYS A 176 -4.93 35.51 -35.59
CA LYS A 176 -6.18 35.92 -36.25
C LYS A 176 -6.48 37.40 -36.04
N LEU A 177 -6.29 37.90 -34.81
CA LEU A 177 -6.47 39.31 -34.49
C LEU A 177 -5.47 40.19 -35.27
N ILE A 178 -4.20 39.79 -35.31
CA ILE A 178 -3.16 40.49 -36.08
C ILE A 178 -3.53 40.51 -37.57
N ALA A 179 -4.04 39.41 -38.12
CA ALA A 179 -4.48 39.36 -39.51
C ALA A 179 -5.64 40.35 -39.78
N ALA A 180 -6.65 40.40 -38.90
CA ALA A 180 -7.78 41.33 -39.00
C ALA A 180 -7.35 42.80 -38.88
N LEU A 181 -6.46 43.12 -37.94
CA LEU A 181 -5.94 44.48 -37.80
C LEU A 181 -5.09 44.89 -39.01
N LYS A 182 -4.29 43.97 -39.57
CA LYS A 182 -3.52 44.23 -40.79
C LYS A 182 -4.43 44.52 -41.98
N THR A 183 -5.54 43.82 -42.14
CA THR A 183 -6.50 44.09 -43.22
C THR A 183 -7.20 45.44 -43.03
N GLU A 184 -7.58 45.81 -41.81
CA GLU A 184 -8.16 47.12 -41.51
C GLU A 184 -7.19 48.28 -41.77
N VAL A 185 -5.94 48.16 -41.32
CA VAL A 185 -4.90 49.15 -41.60
C VAL A 185 -4.65 49.28 -43.10
N ALA A 186 -4.65 48.18 -43.84
CA ALA A 186 -4.52 48.21 -45.30
C ALA A 186 -5.72 48.92 -45.96
N ALA A 187 -6.95 48.66 -45.48
CA ALA A 187 -8.16 49.33 -45.97
C ALA A 187 -8.15 50.84 -45.67
N LEU A 188 -7.76 51.24 -44.46
CA LEU A 188 -7.62 52.64 -44.06
C LEU A 188 -6.52 53.36 -44.86
N LYS A 189 -5.37 52.72 -45.11
CA LYS A 189 -4.33 53.27 -45.99
C LYS A 189 -4.85 53.44 -47.42
N LYS A 190 -5.64 52.50 -47.93
CA LYS A 190 -6.25 52.59 -49.27
C LYS A 190 -7.36 53.65 -49.34
N GLY A 191 -8.15 53.81 -48.27
CA GLY A 191 -9.16 54.88 -48.14
C GLY A 191 -8.54 56.27 -47.95
N GLY A 192 -7.43 56.37 -47.22
CA GLY A 192 -6.65 57.61 -47.06
C GLY A 192 -5.84 57.99 -48.31
N ALA A 193 -5.43 57.02 -49.12
CA ALA A 193 -4.79 57.27 -50.41
C ALA A 193 -5.79 57.66 -51.53
N GLY A 194 -7.10 57.62 -51.27
CA GLY A 194 -8.16 57.99 -52.21
C GLY A 194 -8.77 59.39 -52.02
N GLY A 195 -8.27 60.19 -51.08
CA GLY A 195 -8.89 61.47 -50.68
C GLY A 195 -7.94 62.67 -50.63
N GLY A 196 -6.94 62.71 -51.52
CA GLY A 196 -5.98 63.81 -51.63
C GLY A 196 -6.26 64.73 -52.81
N ALA A 197 -7.35 65.49 -52.76
CA ALA A 197 -7.53 66.71 -53.54
C ALA A 197 -8.30 67.74 -52.68
N ASP A 198 -7.60 68.82 -52.34
CA ASP A 198 -8.06 70.09 -51.76
C ASP A 198 -9.14 70.06 -50.65
N ARG A 199 -8.69 70.27 -49.40
CA ARG A 199 -9.40 71.17 -48.45
C ARG A 199 -8.53 71.58 -47.26
N PRO A 200 -8.52 72.87 -46.86
CA PRO A 200 -7.83 73.33 -45.66
C PRO A 200 -8.64 72.93 -44.41
N GLY A 201 -7.96 72.41 -43.38
CA GLY A 201 -8.58 71.89 -42.16
C GLY A 201 -9.08 72.98 -41.20
N PRO A 202 -10.07 72.68 -40.32
CA PRO A 202 -10.45 73.57 -39.22
C PRO A 202 -9.53 73.36 -38.00
N PRO A 203 -9.40 74.37 -37.11
CA PRO A 203 -8.47 74.33 -35.99
C PRO A 203 -8.96 73.43 -34.85
N GLY A 204 -8.00 73.06 -33.98
CA GLY A 204 -8.09 72.02 -32.97
C GLY A 204 -9.36 72.00 -32.10
N ARG A 205 -9.89 70.79 -31.95
CA ARG A 205 -10.95 70.47 -30.99
C ARG A 205 -10.31 70.40 -29.59
N PRO A 206 -10.79 71.15 -28.58
CA PRO A 206 -10.28 71.02 -27.22
C PRO A 206 -10.65 69.64 -26.67
N ALA A 207 -9.77 69.09 -25.81
CA ALA A 207 -10.02 67.86 -25.09
C ALA A 207 -11.37 67.96 -24.36
N GLN A 208 -12.32 67.10 -24.74
CA GLN A 208 -13.58 66.98 -24.00
C GLN A 208 -13.28 66.40 -22.62
N PRO A 209 -13.89 66.90 -21.54
CA PRO A 209 -13.82 66.23 -20.25
C PRO A 209 -14.39 64.82 -20.39
N MET A 210 -13.69 63.83 -19.81
CA MET A 210 -14.08 62.42 -19.83
C MET A 210 -15.56 62.26 -19.41
N PRO A 211 -16.35 61.43 -20.10
CA PRO A 211 -17.75 61.20 -19.73
C PRO A 211 -17.84 60.66 -18.30
N ALA A 212 -18.83 61.11 -17.52
CA ALA A 212 -19.00 60.73 -16.12
C ALA A 212 -19.05 59.20 -15.89
N ASP A 213 -19.50 58.46 -16.90
CA ASP A 213 -19.55 57.00 -16.92
C ASP A 213 -18.17 56.34 -16.80
N ASP A 214 -17.10 56.98 -17.32
CA ASP A 214 -15.73 56.46 -17.17
C ASP A 214 -15.23 56.60 -15.72
N GLU A 215 -15.61 57.68 -15.01
CA GLU A 215 -15.20 57.87 -13.62
C GLU A 215 -15.85 56.85 -12.69
N GLU A 216 -17.11 56.48 -12.96
CA GLU A 216 -17.83 55.43 -12.25
C GLU A 216 -17.20 54.05 -12.50
N LEU A 217 -16.87 53.73 -13.75
CA LEU A 217 -16.14 52.49 -14.11
C LEU A 217 -14.76 52.41 -13.45
N TRP A 218 -14.01 53.52 -13.37
CA TRP A 218 -12.73 53.56 -12.67
C TRP A 218 -12.87 53.36 -11.16
N ARG A 219 -13.94 53.89 -10.55
CA ARG A 219 -14.26 53.67 -9.13
C ARG A 219 -14.65 52.23 -8.86
N GLU A 220 -15.49 51.64 -9.70
CA GLU A 220 -15.87 50.23 -9.62
C GLU A 220 -14.65 49.33 -9.80
N LEU A 221 -13.80 49.59 -10.79
CA LEU A 221 -12.55 48.86 -10.99
C LEU A 221 -11.64 48.97 -9.76
N GLY A 222 -11.55 50.14 -9.14
CA GLY A 222 -10.81 50.34 -7.89
C GLY A 222 -11.43 49.60 -6.68
N ALA A 223 -12.75 49.46 -6.63
CA ALA A 223 -13.44 48.68 -5.61
C ALA A 223 -13.24 47.16 -5.82
N LEU A 224 -13.32 46.68 -7.05
CA LEU A 224 -13.04 45.28 -7.40
C LEU A 224 -11.59 44.91 -7.08
N ARG A 225 -10.61 45.78 -7.41
CA ARG A 225 -9.19 45.54 -7.07
C ARG A 225 -8.95 45.40 -5.57
N ARG A 226 -9.62 46.22 -4.75
CA ARG A 226 -9.55 46.12 -3.28
C ARG A 226 -10.15 44.80 -2.79
N ARG A 227 -11.30 44.42 -3.33
CA ARG A 227 -11.96 43.15 -2.96
C ARG A 227 -11.14 41.92 -3.34
N VAL A 228 -10.46 41.96 -4.49
CA VAL A 228 -9.50 40.91 -4.89
C VAL A 228 -8.33 40.84 -3.91
N ALA A 229 -7.74 41.97 -3.54
CA ALA A 229 -6.63 42.01 -2.57
C ALA A 229 -7.04 41.48 -1.18
N GLU A 230 -8.25 41.81 -0.71
CA GLU A 230 -8.79 41.27 0.55
C GLU A 230 -9.02 39.75 0.49
N GLN A 231 -9.48 39.25 -0.66
CA GLN A 231 -9.66 37.82 -0.88
C GLN A 231 -8.32 37.06 -0.98
N GLU A 232 -7.31 37.64 -1.62
CA GLU A 232 -5.95 37.08 -1.68
C GLU A 232 -5.35 36.97 -0.27
N GLU A 233 -5.45 38.01 0.55
CA GLU A 233 -4.98 37.97 1.94
C GLU A 233 -5.75 36.95 2.79
N GLN A 234 -7.05 36.75 2.50
CA GLN A 234 -7.84 35.71 3.15
C GLN A 234 -7.39 34.30 2.75
N ILE A 235 -7.06 34.08 1.47
CA ILE A 235 -6.53 32.81 0.97
C ILE A 235 -5.17 32.51 1.63
N ASP A 236 -4.25 33.49 1.66
CA ASP A 236 -2.94 33.34 2.29
C ASP A 236 -3.05 32.94 3.78
N ARG A 237 -4.00 33.56 4.50
CA ARG A 237 -4.29 33.19 5.90
C ARG A 237 -4.80 31.76 6.02
N GLN A 238 -5.70 31.34 5.14
CA GLN A 238 -6.25 29.97 5.15
C GLN A 238 -5.17 28.94 4.80
N GLU A 239 -4.31 29.25 3.83
CA GLU A 239 -3.18 28.38 3.46
C GLU A 239 -2.19 28.22 4.61
N ALA A 240 -1.86 29.31 5.33
CA ALA A 240 -1.02 29.25 6.52
C ALA A 240 -1.61 28.36 7.63
N ILE A 241 -2.93 28.43 7.85
CA ILE A 241 -3.63 27.58 8.82
C ILE A 241 -3.58 26.11 8.36
N ILE A 242 -3.83 25.83 7.09
CA ILE A 242 -3.75 24.47 6.53
C ILE A 242 -2.35 23.90 6.68
N MET A 243 -1.31 24.68 6.37
CA MET A 243 0.08 24.26 6.54
C MET A 243 0.40 23.95 8.00
N ALA A 244 -0.04 24.79 8.94
CA ALA A 244 0.15 24.55 10.38
C ALA A 244 -0.57 23.28 10.86
N LEU A 245 -1.79 23.03 10.37
CA LEU A 245 -2.56 21.82 10.69
C LEU A 245 -1.93 20.56 10.09
N GLN A 246 -1.43 20.63 8.85
CA GLN A 246 -0.71 19.53 8.20
C GLN A 246 0.59 19.21 8.93
N GLN A 247 1.36 20.23 9.34
CA GLN A 247 2.58 20.05 10.13
C GLN A 247 2.28 19.37 11.48
N ARG A 248 1.20 19.78 12.16
CA ARG A 248 0.76 19.16 13.42
C ARG A 248 0.27 17.73 13.23
N ALA A 249 -0.44 17.44 12.15
CA ALA A 249 -0.88 16.09 11.80
C ALA A 249 0.31 15.17 11.49
N SER A 250 1.36 15.69 10.83
CA SER A 250 2.60 14.94 10.56
C SER A 250 3.50 14.77 11.79
N ALA A 251 3.47 15.70 12.75
CA ALA A 251 4.20 15.56 14.02
C ALA A 251 3.49 14.62 15.02
N GLY A 252 2.16 14.48 14.90
CA GLY A 252 1.37 13.52 15.69
C GLY A 252 1.42 12.08 15.20
N SER A 253 2.00 11.82 14.02
CA SER A 253 2.11 10.49 13.41
C SER A 253 3.54 9.94 13.48
N THR A 254 4.12 9.90 14.68
CA THR A 254 5.29 9.03 14.91
C THR A 254 4.78 7.61 15.16
N PRO A 255 5.07 6.62 14.31
CA PRO A 255 4.63 5.25 14.52
C PRO A 255 5.54 4.60 15.56
N THR A 256 5.01 4.39 16.77
CA THR A 256 5.67 3.56 17.78
C THR A 256 5.46 2.08 17.42
N GLY A 257 6.40 1.52 16.67
CA GLY A 257 6.40 0.12 16.31
C GLY A 257 7.79 -0.40 15.98
N GLY A 258 8.53 -0.82 17.01
CA GLY A 258 9.72 -1.67 16.87
C GLY A 258 10.92 -1.27 17.72
N ARG A 259 11.13 -1.96 18.85
CA ARG A 259 12.43 -2.02 19.58
C ARG A 259 13.48 -2.76 18.71
N PRO A 260 14.78 -2.49 18.92
CA PRO A 260 15.54 -3.31 19.86
C PRO A 260 16.33 -2.47 20.87
N GLY A 261 16.56 -3.05 22.05
CA GLY A 261 17.04 -2.32 23.22
C GLY A 261 18.49 -1.84 23.17
N SER A 262 18.76 -0.76 23.92
CA SER A 262 19.86 -0.63 24.90
C SER A 262 19.89 0.80 25.45
N GLY A 263 20.03 0.95 26.77
CA GLY A 263 20.46 2.20 27.41
C GLY A 263 19.34 3.13 27.87
N GLY A 264 19.16 3.24 29.19
CA GLY A 264 18.07 3.96 29.84
C GLY A 264 18.02 5.46 29.56
N ARG A 265 16.80 5.98 29.39
CA ARG A 265 16.40 7.40 29.49
C ARG A 265 14.87 7.62 29.46
N ALA A 266 14.06 6.63 29.86
CA ALA A 266 12.60 6.71 29.67
C ALA A 266 11.83 7.45 30.78
N ALA A 267 12.38 7.64 31.99
CA ALA A 267 11.60 8.18 33.12
C ALA A 267 11.36 9.71 33.08
N GLY A 268 12.08 10.47 32.23
CA GLY A 268 11.96 11.93 32.19
C GLY A 268 10.94 12.48 31.18
N TRP A 269 10.63 11.71 30.14
CA TRP A 269 9.80 12.15 29.02
C TRP A 269 8.31 12.00 29.33
N ASP A 270 7.93 10.95 30.05
CA ASP A 270 6.56 10.77 30.54
C ASP A 270 6.17 11.86 31.54
N SER A 271 7.09 12.29 32.41
CA SER A 271 6.82 13.37 33.37
C SER A 271 6.63 14.74 32.71
N ALA A 272 7.43 15.05 31.66
CA ALA A 272 7.29 16.30 30.91
C ALA A 272 6.00 16.31 30.07
N ALA A 273 5.64 15.18 29.45
CA ALA A 273 4.39 15.04 28.71
C ALA A 273 3.16 15.16 29.63
N GLU A 274 3.20 14.53 30.81
CA GLU A 274 2.14 14.65 31.82
C GLU A 274 1.99 16.07 32.35
N GLN A 275 3.09 16.78 32.61
CA GLN A 275 3.04 18.18 33.04
C GLN A 275 2.43 19.09 31.97
N GLN A 276 2.74 18.82 30.70
CA GLN A 276 2.20 19.59 29.58
C GLN A 276 0.72 19.31 29.34
N ILE A 277 0.27 18.07 29.52
CA ILE A 277 -1.16 17.70 29.49
C ILE A 277 -1.92 18.45 30.59
N ARG A 278 -1.40 18.47 31.83
CA ARG A 278 -2.04 19.21 32.94
C ARG A 278 -2.11 20.71 32.69
N LEU A 279 -1.08 21.31 32.10
CA LEU A 279 -1.09 22.73 31.72
C LEU A 279 -2.17 23.03 30.68
N LEU A 280 -2.31 22.17 29.65
CA LEU A 280 -3.33 22.30 28.62
C LEU A 280 -4.75 22.09 29.17
N GLU A 281 -4.93 21.20 30.15
CA GLU A 281 -6.21 21.01 30.83
C GLU A 281 -6.64 22.26 31.61
N VAL A 282 -5.70 22.90 32.34
CA VAL A 282 -5.96 24.15 33.06
C VAL A 282 -6.28 25.30 32.10
N GLU A 283 -5.55 25.40 30.99
CA GLU A 283 -5.77 26.45 29.99
C GLU A 283 -7.10 26.27 29.24
N ASN A 284 -7.47 25.03 28.90
CA ASN A 284 -8.80 24.72 28.35
C ASN A 284 -9.92 25.03 29.34
N GLY A 285 -9.72 24.77 30.64
CA GLY A 285 -10.67 25.17 31.68
C GLY A 285 -10.90 26.68 31.73
N ARG A 286 -9.81 27.47 31.69
CA ARG A 286 -9.89 28.95 31.63
C ARG A 286 -10.58 29.46 30.38
N LEU A 287 -10.30 28.85 29.22
CA LEU A 287 -10.96 29.22 27.96
C LEU A 287 -12.46 28.90 27.99
N LEU A 288 -12.86 27.77 28.56
CA LEU A 288 -14.27 27.42 28.77
C LEU A 288 -14.97 28.42 29.69
N GLU A 289 -14.35 28.83 30.79
CA GLU A 289 -14.89 29.87 31.67
C GLU A 289 -15.03 31.22 30.94
N LEU A 290 -14.04 31.60 30.13
CA LEU A 290 -14.09 32.83 29.34
C LEU A 290 -15.22 32.78 28.30
N VAL A 291 -15.38 31.66 27.60
CA VAL A 291 -16.48 31.44 26.65
C VAL A 291 -17.82 31.51 27.37
N THR A 292 -17.94 30.91 28.55
CA THR A 292 -19.16 30.94 29.36
C THR A 292 -19.49 32.37 29.82
N LEU A 293 -18.48 33.17 30.20
CA LEU A 293 -18.64 34.57 30.57
C LEU A 293 -19.03 35.45 29.36
N MET A 294 -18.46 35.17 28.18
CA MET A 294 -18.83 35.85 26.94
C MET A 294 -20.26 35.51 26.51
N GLN A 295 -20.67 34.24 26.62
CA GLN A 295 -22.04 33.81 26.36
C GLN A 295 -23.04 34.47 27.32
N LYS A 296 -22.76 34.48 28.63
CA LYS A 296 -23.61 35.19 29.60
C LYS A 296 -23.70 36.70 29.35
N ARG A 297 -22.63 37.32 28.84
CA ARG A 297 -22.64 38.75 28.46
C ARG A 297 -23.46 39.01 27.20
N LEU A 298 -23.48 38.06 26.26
CA LEU A 298 -24.30 38.12 25.05
C LEU A 298 -25.79 37.85 25.34
N GLU A 299 -26.10 36.98 26.30
CA GLU A 299 -27.48 36.69 26.72
C GLU A 299 -28.08 37.76 27.66
N GLY A 300 -27.23 38.58 28.27
CA GLY A 300 -27.61 39.68 29.17
C GLY A 300 -27.66 41.07 28.54
N SER A 301 -27.47 41.19 27.22
CA SER A 301 -27.58 42.44 26.44
C SER A 301 -28.71 42.37 25.44
#